data_AF-A0A2E6N103-F1
#
_entry.id   AF-A0A2E6N103-F1
#
_cell.length_a   1.000
_cell.length_b   1.000
_cell.length_c   1.000
_cell.angle_alpha   90.00
_cell.angle_beta   90.00
_cell.angle_gamma   90.00
#
_symmetry.space_group_name_H-M   'P 1'
#
loop_
_entity.id
_entity.type
_entity.pdbx_description
1 polymer ?
#
loop_
_entity_poly.entity_id
_entity_poly.type
_entity_poly.pdbx_seq_one_letter_code
_entity_poly.pdbx_strand_id
1 'polypeptide(L)'
;MVIPYLLVTTCVVIASATMFHAGGEGFENTPLASADLSTMKSSQYYDAVFVTLSERLGDSAKDLVDAHTANEKKLFSLLGIKKNDQLQDALAKLEENKDGQDPDLAQAIEDYSMSEAKLIAKHEELDPRILAMPLAEKQLASSLVKRNAWQLSSALAPIFGGGDVGKDKASRIFGIGVLGMGFSTIIILMLINGYAFCEMFKVEQGSSMHMIGCLVSGVCGAIWPLVWDGPAKLWLAIAVSSFGFILLPIAYSTFFMMMNNKKIMGDERPEGGRRVLWNVLMGVSCIVVIVAVIATIMQKVGDEKTGSLVLGMVVIYVIAVIIGFLTKKPAPIAVETTTVSESETEVYK
;
A
#
# COMPACT_ATOMS: atom_id res chain seq x y z
N MET A 1 -10.87 16.81 5.55
CA MET A 1 -9.69 15.94 5.30
C MET A 1 -9.06 15.43 6.59
N VAL A 2 -8.89 16.30 7.60
CA VAL A 2 -8.27 15.92 8.89
C VAL A 2 -9.03 14.79 9.60
N ILE A 3 -10.36 14.81 9.62
CA ILE A 3 -11.15 13.81 10.38
C ILE A 3 -10.98 12.38 9.83
N PRO A 4 -11.20 12.07 8.53
CA PRO A 4 -10.95 10.72 8.01
C PRO A 4 -9.48 10.30 8.14
N TYR A 5 -8.55 11.23 7.90
CA TYR A 5 -7.12 10.96 8.04
C TYR A 5 -6.77 10.58 9.47
N LEU A 6 -7.19 11.38 10.46
CA LEU A 6 -6.94 11.10 11.88
C LEU A 6 -7.61 9.80 12.31
N LEU A 7 -8.82 9.51 11.85
CA LEU A 7 -9.51 8.27 12.18
C LEU A 7 -8.72 7.06 11.68
N VAL A 8 -8.40 7.01 10.38
CA VAL A 8 -7.66 5.88 9.80
C VAL A 8 -6.26 5.76 10.38
N THR A 9 -5.52 6.87 10.47
CA THR A 9 -4.14 6.83 11.01
C THR A 9 -4.12 6.41 12.47
N THR A 10 -5.04 6.90 13.30
CA THR A 10 -5.16 6.47 14.71
C THR A 10 -5.53 4.99 14.78
N CYS A 11 -6.48 4.52 13.97
CA CYS A 11 -6.82 3.10 13.88
C CYS A 11 -5.60 2.23 13.51
N VAL A 12 -4.82 2.67 12.52
CA VAL A 12 -3.61 1.97 12.08
C VAL A 12 -2.55 1.97 13.18
N VAL A 13 -2.34 3.10 13.87
CA VAL A 13 -1.39 3.20 14.98
C VAL A 13 -1.80 2.32 16.15
N ILE A 14 -3.07 2.36 16.57
CA ILE A 14 -3.58 1.51 17.66
C ILE A 14 -3.41 0.03 17.28
N ALA A 15 -3.85 -0.35 16.09
CA ALA A 15 -3.74 -1.74 15.66
C ALA A 15 -2.28 -2.17 15.48
N SER A 16 -1.38 -1.29 15.02
CA SER A 16 0.07 -1.56 14.97
C SER A 16 0.67 -1.69 16.36
N ALA A 17 0.26 -0.86 17.32
CA ALA A 17 0.68 -0.98 18.71
C ALA A 17 0.21 -2.32 19.32
N THR A 18 -0.99 -2.81 18.97
CA THR A 18 -1.41 -4.17 19.38
C THR A 18 -0.61 -5.28 18.70
N MET A 19 0.00 -5.03 17.54
CA MET A 19 0.89 -5.99 16.84
C MET A 19 2.27 -6.06 17.48
N PHE A 20 2.87 -4.91 17.81
CA PHE A 20 4.21 -4.84 18.42
C PHE A 20 4.25 -5.41 19.84
N HIS A 21 3.12 -5.45 20.55
CA HIS A 21 3.00 -6.20 21.80
C HIS A 21 2.90 -7.73 21.59
N ALA A 22 3.18 -8.26 20.40
CA ALA A 22 3.37 -9.68 20.10
C ALA A 22 2.28 -10.57 20.73
N GLY A 23 1.01 -10.36 20.36
CA GLY A 23 -0.11 -11.09 20.97
C GLY A 23 -0.60 -10.56 22.32
N GLY A 24 0.09 -9.57 22.89
CA GLY A 24 -0.27 -8.85 24.10
C GLY A 24 -0.04 -9.65 25.39
N GLU A 25 -0.39 -9.05 26.53
CA GLU A 25 -0.77 -9.82 27.71
C GLU A 25 -1.87 -10.80 27.32
N GLY A 26 -1.65 -12.09 27.56
CA GLY A 26 -2.60 -13.14 27.20
C GLY A 26 -2.39 -13.83 25.86
N PHE A 27 -1.23 -13.70 25.19
CA PHE A 27 -0.89 -14.54 24.02
C PHE A 27 -1.05 -16.03 24.33
N GLU A 28 -0.73 -16.45 25.55
CA GLU A 28 -0.96 -17.80 26.08
C GLU A 28 -2.41 -18.30 26.01
N ASN A 29 -3.39 -17.39 25.97
CA ASN A 29 -4.81 -17.71 25.83
C ASN A 29 -5.27 -17.76 24.37
N THR A 30 -4.37 -17.51 23.41
CA THR A 30 -4.70 -17.55 21.99
C THR A 30 -4.60 -18.98 21.45
N PRO A 31 -5.39 -19.35 20.43
CA PRO A 31 -5.30 -20.69 19.84
C PRO A 31 -3.87 -21.02 19.35
N LEU A 32 -3.12 -20.02 18.87
CA LEU A 32 -1.73 -20.15 18.43
C LEU A 32 -0.75 -20.60 19.53
N ALA A 33 -1.05 -20.29 20.79
CA ALA A 33 -0.22 -20.70 21.92
C ALA A 33 -0.55 -22.11 22.42
N SER A 34 -1.60 -22.75 21.87
CA SER A 34 -2.03 -24.07 22.29
C SER A 34 -0.95 -25.14 22.10
N ALA A 35 -0.93 -26.10 23.02
CA ALA A 35 -0.13 -27.33 22.90
C ALA A 35 -0.79 -28.39 22.01
N ASP A 36 -2.02 -28.14 21.55
CA ASP A 36 -2.75 -28.98 20.61
C ASP A 36 -2.70 -28.39 19.20
N LEU A 37 -2.31 -29.21 18.22
CA LEU A 37 -2.15 -28.77 16.83
C LEU A 37 -3.48 -28.37 16.19
N SER A 38 -4.58 -29.04 16.52
CA SER A 38 -5.89 -28.73 15.93
C SER A 38 -6.39 -27.36 16.37
N THR A 39 -6.17 -27.02 17.64
CA THR A 39 -6.46 -25.70 18.22
C THR A 39 -5.51 -24.64 17.69
N MET A 40 -4.24 -24.96 17.48
CA MET A 40 -3.27 -24.03 16.89
C MET A 40 -3.65 -23.62 15.47
N LYS A 41 -4.04 -24.60 14.65
CA LYS A 41 -4.48 -24.39 13.27
C LYS A 41 -5.82 -23.66 13.15
N SER A 42 -6.67 -23.73 14.17
CA SER A 42 -7.94 -22.97 14.16
C SER A 42 -7.74 -21.45 14.31
N SER A 43 -6.52 -20.99 14.54
CA SER A 43 -6.22 -19.56 14.57
C SER A 43 -6.27 -18.94 13.18
N GLN A 44 -6.97 -17.82 13.07
CA GLN A 44 -7.01 -16.99 11.85
C GLN A 44 -5.64 -16.49 11.34
N TYR A 45 -4.58 -16.65 12.13
CA TYR A 45 -3.24 -16.20 11.76
C TYR A 45 -2.25 -17.37 11.54
N TYR A 46 -2.67 -18.63 11.72
CA TYR A 46 -1.75 -19.77 11.65
C TYR A 46 -1.01 -19.84 10.31
N ASP A 47 -1.72 -19.77 9.19
CA ASP A 47 -1.12 -19.88 7.85
C ASP A 47 -0.06 -18.80 7.60
N ALA A 48 -0.30 -17.59 8.09
CA ALA A 48 0.64 -16.49 7.96
C ALA A 48 1.86 -16.65 8.89
N VAL A 49 1.65 -17.19 10.09
CA VAL A 49 2.74 -17.47 11.05
C VAL A 49 3.59 -18.66 10.59
N PHE A 50 2.97 -19.66 9.97
CA PHE A 50 3.62 -20.88 9.48
C PHE A 50 4.79 -20.58 8.55
N VAL A 51 4.64 -19.61 7.64
CA VAL A 51 5.74 -19.16 6.75
C VAL A 51 6.95 -18.68 7.56
N THR A 52 6.73 -17.89 8.62
CA THR A 52 7.81 -17.36 9.45
C THR A 52 8.46 -18.45 10.31
N LEU A 53 7.65 -19.34 10.88
CA LEU A 53 8.15 -20.44 11.72
C LEU A 53 8.90 -21.50 10.90
N SER A 54 8.43 -21.81 9.69
CA SER A 54 9.11 -22.72 8.77
C SER A 54 10.49 -22.20 8.35
N GLU A 55 10.60 -20.89 8.08
CA GLU A 55 11.88 -20.24 7.80
C GLU A 55 12.84 -20.31 9.00
N ARG A 56 12.33 -20.12 10.23
CA ARG A 56 13.12 -20.29 11.46
C ARG A 56 13.59 -21.73 11.69
N LEU A 57 12.88 -22.71 11.17
CA LEU A 57 13.30 -24.13 11.17
C LEU A 57 14.35 -24.47 10.11
N GLY A 58 14.73 -23.49 9.26
CA GLY A 58 15.64 -23.67 8.14
C GLY A 58 14.99 -24.27 6.90
N ASP A 59 13.65 -24.30 6.86
CA ASP A 59 12.90 -25.01 5.83
C ASP A 59 11.72 -24.16 5.35
N SER A 60 12.03 -23.14 4.54
CA SER A 60 11.08 -22.13 4.09
C SER A 60 9.91 -22.75 3.32
N ALA A 61 8.69 -22.56 3.83
CA ALA A 61 7.47 -22.91 3.11
C ALA A 61 6.93 -21.76 2.24
N LYS A 62 7.64 -20.62 2.18
CA LYS A 62 7.14 -19.40 1.53
C LYS A 62 6.75 -19.62 0.07
N ASP A 63 7.62 -20.24 -0.72
CA ASP A 63 7.39 -20.44 -2.14
C ASP A 63 6.20 -21.37 -2.41
N LEU A 64 5.99 -22.37 -1.54
CA LEU A 64 4.85 -23.29 -1.61
C LEU A 64 3.53 -22.57 -1.28
N VAL A 65 3.53 -21.77 -0.21
CA VAL A 65 2.36 -20.97 0.20
C VAL A 65 2.01 -19.93 -0.87
N ASP A 66 3.01 -19.24 -1.42
CA ASP A 66 2.83 -18.24 -2.47
C ASP A 66 2.30 -18.89 -3.76
N ALA A 67 2.82 -20.06 -4.15
CA ALA A 67 2.35 -20.81 -5.31
C ALA A 67 0.92 -21.33 -5.12
N HIS A 68 0.61 -21.92 -3.97
CA HIS A 68 -0.74 -22.40 -3.66
C HIS A 68 -1.76 -21.25 -3.68
N THR A 69 -1.43 -20.11 -3.05
CA THR A 69 -2.28 -18.91 -3.06
C THR A 69 -2.51 -18.36 -4.47
N ALA A 70 -1.49 -18.43 -5.35
CA ALA A 70 -1.62 -18.00 -6.73
C ALA A 70 -2.55 -18.94 -7.54
N ASN A 71 -2.41 -20.25 -7.36
CA ASN A 71 -3.24 -21.25 -8.02
C ASN A 71 -4.69 -21.19 -7.53
N GLU A 72 -4.91 -21.03 -6.23
CA GLU A 72 -6.24 -20.82 -5.64
C GLU A 72 -6.93 -19.60 -6.27
N LYS A 73 -6.23 -18.47 -6.37
CA LYS A 73 -6.80 -17.25 -6.99
C LYS A 73 -7.13 -17.44 -8.47
N LYS A 74 -6.27 -18.14 -9.22
CA LYS A 74 -6.51 -18.46 -10.63
C LYS A 74 -7.77 -19.32 -10.74
N LEU A 75 -7.88 -20.37 -9.93
CA LEU A 75 -9.04 -21.25 -9.89
C LEU A 75 -10.32 -20.49 -9.52
N PHE A 76 -10.29 -19.64 -8.49
CA PHE A 76 -11.44 -18.82 -8.07
C PHE A 76 -11.91 -17.89 -9.19
N SER A 77 -10.97 -17.30 -9.93
CA SER A 77 -11.30 -16.41 -11.05
C SER A 77 -12.03 -17.15 -12.18
N LEU A 78 -11.63 -18.38 -12.48
CA LEU A 78 -12.27 -19.20 -13.51
C LEU A 78 -13.64 -19.74 -13.04
N LEU A 79 -13.78 -20.05 -11.76
CA LEU A 79 -15.03 -20.52 -11.17
C LEU A 79 -16.03 -19.40 -10.86
N GLY A 80 -15.60 -18.13 -10.90
CA GLY A 80 -16.42 -16.99 -10.48
C GLY A 80 -16.73 -16.97 -8.98
N ILE A 81 -15.89 -17.61 -8.17
CA ILE A 81 -16.07 -17.79 -6.73
C ILE A 81 -15.24 -16.78 -5.96
N LYS A 82 -15.75 -16.32 -4.80
CA LYS A 82 -15.06 -15.32 -3.95
C LYS A 82 -14.71 -15.82 -2.55
N LYS A 83 -15.21 -16.99 -2.14
CA LYS A 83 -15.01 -17.56 -0.81
C LYS A 83 -14.58 -19.02 -0.89
N ASN A 84 -13.64 -19.40 -0.03
CA ASN A 84 -13.11 -20.75 0.05
C ASN A 84 -14.18 -21.78 0.45
N ASP A 85 -15.18 -21.38 1.26
CA ASP A 85 -16.34 -22.21 1.61
C ASP A 85 -17.14 -22.74 0.39
N GLN A 86 -17.04 -22.06 -0.75
CA GLN A 86 -17.73 -22.42 -1.98
C GLN A 86 -16.86 -23.28 -2.92
N LEU A 87 -15.57 -23.41 -2.62
CA LEU A 87 -14.58 -24.09 -3.46
C LEU A 87 -14.83 -25.60 -3.48
N GLN A 88 -14.99 -26.22 -2.31
CA GLN A 88 -15.22 -27.66 -2.18
C GLN A 88 -16.52 -28.07 -2.88
N ASP A 89 -17.61 -27.31 -2.66
CA ASP A 89 -18.88 -27.52 -3.33
C ASP A 89 -18.80 -27.34 -4.86
N ALA A 90 -17.96 -26.41 -5.33
CA ALA A 90 -17.78 -26.17 -6.75
C ALA A 90 -16.90 -27.23 -7.43
N LEU A 91 -15.84 -27.68 -6.76
CA LEU A 91 -15.00 -28.78 -7.23
C LEU A 91 -15.81 -30.08 -7.30
N ALA A 92 -16.62 -30.38 -6.28
CA ALA A 92 -17.50 -31.54 -6.27
C ALA A 92 -18.49 -31.56 -7.45
N LYS A 93 -19.11 -30.40 -7.77
CA LYS A 93 -20.01 -30.27 -8.92
C LYS A 93 -19.33 -30.44 -10.27
N LEU A 94 -18.03 -30.15 -10.36
CA LEU A 94 -17.24 -30.31 -11.58
C LEU A 94 -16.75 -31.75 -11.75
N GLU A 95 -16.49 -32.47 -10.66
CA GLU A 95 -16.18 -33.90 -10.71
C GLU A 95 -17.35 -34.74 -11.23
N GLU A 96 -18.59 -34.30 -10.99
CA GLU A 96 -19.81 -34.94 -11.49
C GLU A 96 -20.07 -34.69 -12.99
N ASN A 97 -19.45 -33.67 -13.59
CA ASN A 97 -19.74 -33.23 -14.96
C ASN A 97 -18.44 -33.01 -15.77
N LYS A 98 -17.69 -34.11 -15.97
CA LYS A 98 -16.36 -34.12 -16.62
C LYS A 98 -16.39 -33.89 -18.14
N ASP A 99 -17.56 -33.96 -18.77
CA ASP A 99 -17.68 -33.86 -20.22
C ASP A 99 -17.75 -32.39 -20.68
N GLY A 100 -16.69 -31.93 -21.35
CA GLY A 100 -16.63 -30.60 -21.98
C GLY A 100 -16.01 -29.49 -21.13
N GLN A 101 -15.21 -29.85 -20.12
CA GLN A 101 -14.55 -28.87 -19.26
C GLN A 101 -13.50 -28.07 -20.04
N ASP A 102 -13.49 -26.75 -19.85
CA ASP A 102 -12.50 -25.84 -20.43
C ASP A 102 -11.07 -26.33 -20.07
N PRO A 103 -10.17 -26.54 -21.05
CA PRO A 103 -8.80 -26.99 -20.78
C PRO A 103 -8.05 -26.07 -19.79
N ASP A 104 -8.33 -24.77 -19.79
CA ASP A 104 -7.71 -23.84 -18.84
C ASP A 104 -8.20 -24.07 -17.40
N LEU A 105 -9.48 -24.46 -17.23
CA LEU A 105 -10.05 -24.80 -15.93
C LEU A 105 -9.54 -26.15 -15.43
N ALA A 106 -9.44 -27.15 -16.31
CA ALA A 106 -8.88 -28.46 -15.96
C ALA A 106 -7.43 -28.33 -15.47
N GLN A 107 -6.60 -27.56 -16.17
CA GLN A 107 -5.22 -27.29 -15.75
C GLN A 107 -5.18 -26.54 -14.41
N ALA A 108 -6.05 -25.55 -14.19
CA ALA A 108 -6.08 -24.81 -12.93
C ALA A 108 -6.47 -25.68 -11.73
N ILE A 109 -7.36 -26.68 -11.91
CA ILE A 109 -7.72 -27.65 -10.87
C ILE A 109 -6.54 -28.58 -10.56
N GLU A 110 -5.83 -29.04 -11.59
CA GLU A 110 -4.63 -29.87 -11.41
C GLU A 110 -3.52 -29.09 -10.70
N ASP A 111 -3.23 -27.86 -11.13
CA ASP A 111 -2.25 -26.97 -10.51
C ASP A 111 -2.59 -26.69 -9.04
N TYR A 112 -3.87 -26.45 -8.74
CA TYR A 112 -4.36 -26.24 -7.37
C TYR A 112 -4.17 -27.50 -6.51
N SER A 113 -4.70 -28.65 -6.93
CA SER A 113 -4.63 -29.90 -6.17
C SER A 113 -3.18 -30.35 -5.92
N MET A 114 -2.30 -30.21 -6.92
CA MET A 114 -0.88 -30.52 -6.79
C MET A 114 -0.17 -29.57 -5.80
N SER A 115 -0.53 -28.29 -5.80
CA SER A 115 0.02 -27.32 -4.84
C SER A 115 -0.50 -27.54 -3.42
N GLU A 116 -1.77 -27.91 -3.27
CA GLU A 116 -2.43 -28.22 -2.00
C GLU A 116 -1.81 -29.46 -1.36
N ALA A 117 -1.64 -30.54 -2.14
CA ALA A 117 -1.01 -31.77 -1.66
C ALA A 117 0.43 -31.54 -1.15
N LYS A 118 1.22 -30.71 -1.87
CA LYS A 118 2.58 -30.34 -1.43
C LYS A 118 2.55 -29.53 -0.13
N LEU A 119 1.61 -28.62 0.02
CA LEU A 119 1.47 -27.79 1.21
C LEU A 119 1.04 -28.63 2.41
N ILE A 120 0.09 -29.56 2.23
CA ILE A 120 -0.34 -30.51 3.28
C ILE A 120 0.83 -31.37 3.73
N ALA A 121 1.59 -31.96 2.80
CA ALA A 121 2.77 -32.75 3.14
C ALA A 121 3.81 -31.92 3.93
N LYS A 122 3.96 -30.64 3.57
CA LYS A 122 4.86 -29.73 4.29
C LYS A 122 4.38 -29.41 5.71
N HIS A 123 3.08 -29.24 5.88
CA HIS A 123 2.45 -29.11 7.19
C HIS A 123 2.67 -30.38 8.03
N GLU A 124 2.42 -31.56 7.49
CA GLU A 124 2.64 -32.83 8.21
C GLU A 124 4.10 -32.99 8.70
N GLU A 125 5.07 -32.52 7.91
CA GLU A 125 6.48 -32.53 8.28
C GLU A 125 6.82 -31.50 9.39
N LEU A 126 6.36 -30.26 9.23
CA LEU A 126 6.82 -29.13 10.05
C LEU A 126 5.96 -28.87 11.29
N ASP A 127 4.68 -29.20 11.26
CA ASP A 127 3.74 -28.94 12.35
C ASP A 127 4.17 -29.57 13.69
N PRO A 128 4.70 -30.81 13.76
CA PRO A 128 5.21 -31.35 15.03
C PRO A 128 6.42 -30.56 15.57
N ARG A 129 7.28 -30.06 14.67
CA ARG A 129 8.44 -29.24 15.01
C ARG A 129 8.02 -27.85 15.48
N ILE A 130 7.00 -27.28 14.85
CA ILE A 130 6.38 -26.01 15.23
C ILE A 130 5.68 -26.14 16.59
N LEU A 131 4.98 -27.25 16.83
CA LEU A 131 4.33 -27.51 18.10
C LEU A 131 5.34 -27.53 19.26
N ALA A 132 6.50 -28.15 19.04
CA ALA A 132 7.59 -28.24 20.00
C ALA A 132 8.35 -26.92 20.22
N MET A 133 8.09 -25.87 19.44
CA MET A 133 8.76 -24.58 19.63
C MET A 133 8.34 -23.89 20.93
N PRO A 134 9.25 -23.12 21.55
CA PRO A 134 8.93 -22.26 22.67
C PRO A 134 7.80 -21.29 22.34
N LEU A 135 6.97 -20.97 23.34
CA LEU A 135 5.90 -20.00 23.22
C LEU A 135 6.41 -18.61 22.77
N ALA A 136 7.62 -18.23 23.21
CA ALA A 136 8.28 -16.99 22.80
C ALA A 136 8.57 -16.93 21.29
N GLU A 137 8.92 -18.05 20.65
CA GLU A 137 9.16 -18.09 19.19
C GLU A 137 7.85 -17.93 18.42
N LYS A 138 6.79 -18.63 18.86
CA LYS A 138 5.44 -18.49 18.29
C LYS A 138 4.92 -17.05 18.44
N GLN A 139 5.18 -16.44 19.58
CA GLN A 139 4.83 -15.06 19.90
C GLN A 139 5.57 -14.07 18.99
N LEU A 140 6.90 -14.23 18.87
CA LEU A 140 7.73 -13.41 18.00
C LEU A 140 7.30 -13.54 16.53
N ALA A 141 7.09 -14.75 16.03
CA ALA A 141 6.62 -14.98 14.66
C ALA A 141 5.25 -14.34 14.41
N SER A 142 4.33 -14.40 15.38
CA SER A 142 3.02 -13.73 15.27
C SER A 142 3.11 -12.20 15.14
N SER A 143 4.16 -11.58 15.69
CA SER A 143 4.38 -10.14 15.60
C SER A 143 4.92 -9.70 14.23
N LEU A 144 5.55 -10.62 13.49
CA LEU A 144 6.14 -10.36 12.17
C LEU A 144 5.12 -10.50 11.04
N VAL A 145 3.94 -11.08 11.31
CA VAL A 145 2.88 -11.26 10.33
C VAL A 145 2.26 -9.92 9.93
N LYS A 146 2.26 -9.64 8.62
CA LYS A 146 1.55 -8.50 8.05
C LYS A 146 0.04 -8.76 8.09
N ARG A 147 -0.68 -7.98 8.89
CA ARG A 147 -2.14 -8.09 9.00
C ARG A 147 -2.86 -7.33 7.87
N ASN A 148 -3.94 -7.92 7.39
CA ASN A 148 -4.81 -7.32 6.37
C ASN A 148 -5.73 -6.25 6.98
N ALA A 149 -6.33 -5.39 6.15
CA ALA A 149 -7.21 -4.29 6.60
C ALA A 149 -8.36 -4.77 7.53
N TRP A 150 -8.95 -5.93 7.26
CA TRP A 150 -10.00 -6.54 8.08
C TRP A 150 -9.50 -7.08 9.44
N GLN A 151 -8.27 -7.58 9.48
CA GLN A 151 -7.63 -8.00 10.72
C GLN A 151 -7.24 -6.79 11.56
N LEU A 152 -6.85 -5.69 10.90
CA LEU A 152 -6.54 -4.41 11.53
C LEU A 152 -7.79 -3.77 12.16
N SER A 153 -8.92 -3.79 11.46
CA SER A 153 -10.19 -3.30 12.02
C SER A 153 -10.65 -4.16 13.19
N SER A 154 -10.53 -5.49 13.09
CA SER A 154 -10.92 -6.42 14.15
C SER A 154 -10.12 -6.22 15.44
N ALA A 155 -8.86 -5.76 15.34
CA ALA A 155 -8.03 -5.44 16.51
C ALA A 155 -8.59 -4.27 17.35
N LEU A 156 -9.48 -3.45 16.79
CA LEU A 156 -10.14 -2.34 17.49
C LEU A 156 -11.41 -2.78 18.23
N ALA A 157 -11.86 -4.04 18.06
CA ALA A 157 -13.08 -4.55 18.69
C ALA A 157 -13.16 -4.32 20.22
N PRO A 158 -12.06 -4.42 21.01
CA PRO A 158 -12.11 -4.15 22.45
C PRO A 158 -12.59 -2.73 22.80
N ILE A 159 -12.31 -1.73 21.96
CA ILE A 159 -12.74 -0.34 22.15
C ILE A 159 -14.26 -0.19 21.99
N PHE A 160 -14.88 -1.08 21.19
CA PHE A 160 -16.30 -1.05 20.87
C PHE A 160 -17.16 -2.04 21.67
N GLY A 161 -16.60 -2.63 22.73
CA GLY A 161 -17.31 -3.55 23.65
C GLY A 161 -16.94 -5.03 23.51
N GLY A 162 -15.94 -5.38 22.70
CA GLY A 162 -15.48 -6.76 22.51
C GLY A 162 -16.49 -7.65 21.75
N GLY A 163 -16.12 -8.91 21.54
CA GLY A 163 -16.94 -9.89 20.81
C GLY A 163 -17.23 -9.51 19.35
N ASP A 164 -18.19 -10.21 18.73
CA ASP A 164 -18.50 -10.02 17.30
C ASP A 164 -19.19 -8.67 17.03
N VAL A 165 -19.96 -8.15 17.99
CA VAL A 165 -20.57 -6.81 17.91
C VAL A 165 -19.49 -5.72 17.87
N GLY A 166 -18.42 -5.87 18.64
CA GLY A 166 -17.27 -4.96 18.62
C GLY A 166 -16.54 -5.01 17.28
N LYS A 167 -16.32 -6.21 16.72
CA LYS A 167 -15.68 -6.38 15.40
C LYS A 167 -16.49 -5.76 14.27
N ASP A 168 -17.80 -5.90 14.30
CA ASP A 168 -18.71 -5.33 13.30
C ASP A 168 -18.69 -3.79 13.33
N LYS A 169 -18.80 -3.21 14.53
CA LYS A 169 -18.72 -1.74 14.71
C LYS A 169 -17.36 -1.20 14.30
N ALA A 170 -16.29 -1.87 14.70
CA ALA A 170 -14.92 -1.51 14.34
C ALA A 170 -14.72 -1.51 12.83
N SER A 171 -15.18 -2.57 12.15
CA SER A 171 -15.03 -2.70 10.70
C SER A 171 -15.84 -1.68 9.91
N ARG A 172 -17.05 -1.32 10.36
CA ARG A 172 -17.85 -0.25 9.73
C ARG A 172 -17.20 1.12 9.86
N ILE A 173 -16.76 1.48 11.07
CA ILE A 173 -16.11 2.77 11.31
C ILE A 173 -14.79 2.87 10.57
N PHE A 174 -13.99 1.80 10.61
CA PHE A 174 -12.75 1.70 9.85
C PHE A 174 -12.99 1.84 8.34
N GLY A 175 -14.00 1.13 7.80
CA GLY A 175 -14.37 1.21 6.39
C GLY A 175 -14.79 2.62 5.95
N ILE A 176 -15.61 3.31 6.75
CA ILE A 176 -15.98 4.73 6.49
C ILE A 176 -14.74 5.62 6.48
N GLY A 177 -13.80 5.40 7.42
CA GLY A 177 -12.52 6.09 7.44
C GLY A 177 -11.72 5.89 6.16
N VAL A 178 -11.54 4.63 5.74
CA VAL A 178 -10.78 4.26 4.53
C VAL A 178 -11.43 4.86 3.29
N LEU A 179 -12.77 4.84 3.19
CA LEU A 179 -13.50 5.50 2.10
C LEU A 179 -13.20 7.01 2.08
N GLY A 180 -13.33 7.68 3.23
CA GLY A 180 -13.04 9.11 3.35
C GLY A 180 -11.59 9.46 3.01
N MET A 181 -10.64 8.61 3.41
CA MET A 181 -9.22 8.75 3.04
C MET A 181 -9.05 8.65 1.52
N GLY A 182 -9.56 7.59 0.89
CA GLY A 182 -9.46 7.40 -0.56
C GLY A 182 -10.10 8.55 -1.35
N PHE A 183 -11.30 8.99 -0.95
CA PHE A 183 -12.00 10.10 -1.59
C PHE A 183 -11.23 11.42 -1.46
N SER A 184 -10.59 11.67 -0.32
CA SER A 184 -9.78 12.86 -0.12
C SER A 184 -8.52 12.86 -1.00
N THR A 185 -7.86 11.71 -1.13
CA THR A 185 -6.66 11.56 -1.95
C THR A 185 -6.97 11.73 -3.43
N ILE A 186 -8.05 11.14 -3.94
CA ILE A 186 -8.40 11.28 -5.37
C ILE A 186 -8.71 12.74 -5.72
N ILE A 187 -9.37 13.51 -4.85
CA ILE A 187 -9.62 14.94 -5.09
C ILE A 187 -8.30 15.72 -5.21
N ILE A 188 -7.35 15.49 -4.28
CA ILE A 188 -6.05 16.16 -4.34
C ILE A 188 -5.30 15.78 -5.63
N LEU A 189 -5.32 14.51 -6.01
CA LEU A 189 -4.69 14.04 -7.25
C LEU A 189 -5.34 14.67 -8.49
N MET A 190 -6.66 14.81 -8.51
CA MET A 190 -7.38 15.50 -9.58
C MET A 190 -6.90 16.95 -9.70
N LEU A 191 -6.82 17.69 -8.59
CA LEU A 191 -6.37 19.09 -8.59
C LEU A 191 -4.90 19.23 -9.02
N ILE A 192 -4.00 18.41 -8.47
CA ILE A 192 -2.57 18.42 -8.84
C ILE A 192 -2.41 18.12 -10.33
N ASN A 193 -3.11 17.11 -10.85
CA ASN A 193 -3.07 16.77 -12.26
C ASN A 193 -3.67 17.89 -13.14
N GLY A 194 -4.75 18.53 -12.68
CA GLY A 194 -5.31 19.73 -13.30
C GLY A 194 -4.28 20.86 -13.44
N TYR A 195 -3.53 21.14 -12.38
CA TYR A 195 -2.45 22.15 -12.42
C TYR A 195 -1.30 21.74 -13.36
N ALA A 196 -0.92 20.45 -13.36
CA ALA A 196 0.11 19.95 -14.27
C ALA A 196 -0.29 20.10 -15.75
N PHE A 197 -1.57 19.87 -16.08
CA PHE A 197 -2.10 20.10 -17.42
C PHE A 197 -2.07 21.59 -17.79
N CYS A 198 -2.49 22.48 -16.89
CA CYS A 198 -2.38 23.92 -17.13
C CYS A 198 -0.96 24.35 -17.48
N GLU A 199 0.03 23.88 -16.71
CA GLU A 199 1.45 24.20 -16.93
C GLU A 199 1.99 23.59 -18.24
N MET A 200 1.58 22.36 -18.58
CA MET A 200 1.99 21.69 -19.82
C MET A 200 1.56 22.46 -21.07
N PHE A 201 0.36 23.05 -21.03
CA PHE A 201 -0.19 23.83 -22.14
C PHE A 201 0.01 25.36 -21.98
N LYS A 202 0.67 25.80 -20.90
CA LYS A 202 0.89 27.22 -20.56
C LYS A 202 -0.40 28.05 -20.55
N VAL A 203 -1.47 27.48 -20.00
CA VAL A 203 -2.77 28.14 -19.86
C VAL A 203 -3.05 28.46 -18.40
N GLU A 204 -3.89 29.47 -18.17
CA GLU A 204 -4.25 29.91 -16.83
C GLU A 204 -5.03 28.83 -16.05
N GLN A 205 -4.94 28.91 -14.72
CA GLN A 205 -5.70 28.06 -13.81
C GLN A 205 -7.21 28.34 -13.95
N GLY A 206 -8.03 27.29 -13.92
CA GLY A 206 -9.48 27.39 -14.17
C GLY A 206 -9.89 27.34 -15.64
N SER A 207 -8.93 27.25 -16.58
CA SER A 207 -9.21 26.96 -17.99
C SER A 207 -9.79 25.56 -18.20
N SER A 208 -10.34 25.31 -19.39
CA SER A 208 -10.86 23.98 -19.78
C SER A 208 -9.80 22.87 -19.66
N MET A 209 -8.51 23.20 -19.82
CA MET A 209 -7.41 22.25 -19.63
C MET A 209 -7.24 21.83 -18.16
N HIS A 210 -7.53 22.72 -17.21
CA HIS A 210 -7.58 22.37 -15.80
C HIS A 210 -8.64 21.28 -15.56
N MET A 211 -9.83 21.48 -16.12
CA MET A 211 -10.93 20.51 -16.02
C MET A 211 -10.58 19.17 -16.68
N ILE A 212 -9.96 19.19 -17.86
CA ILE A 212 -9.50 17.97 -18.55
C ILE A 212 -8.50 17.20 -17.68
N GLY A 213 -7.50 17.88 -17.12
CA GLY A 213 -6.53 17.26 -16.23
C GLY A 213 -7.19 16.62 -15.00
N CYS A 214 -8.15 17.31 -14.38
CA CYS A 214 -8.96 16.77 -13.28
C CYS A 214 -9.77 15.54 -13.74
N LEU A 215 -10.45 15.61 -14.88
CA LEU A 215 -11.31 14.55 -15.40
C LEU A 215 -10.52 13.29 -15.76
N VAL A 216 -9.36 13.41 -16.39
CA VAL A 216 -8.51 12.26 -16.72
C VAL A 216 -8.16 11.47 -15.45
N SER A 217 -7.70 12.15 -14.40
CA SER A 217 -7.39 11.50 -13.12
C SER A 217 -8.64 10.91 -12.47
N GLY A 218 -9.78 11.62 -12.50
CA GLY A 218 -11.03 11.17 -11.90
C GLY A 218 -11.60 9.93 -12.59
N VAL A 219 -11.59 9.90 -13.93
CA VAL A 219 -12.04 8.75 -14.73
C VAL A 219 -11.14 7.55 -14.51
N CYS A 220 -9.80 7.73 -14.55
CA CYS A 220 -8.87 6.64 -14.21
C CYS A 220 -9.13 6.10 -12.79
N GLY A 221 -9.41 6.97 -11.83
CA GLY A 221 -9.80 6.58 -10.48
C GLY A 221 -11.14 5.84 -10.43
N ALA A 222 -12.16 6.27 -11.18
CA ALA A 222 -13.49 5.67 -11.18
C ALA A 222 -13.52 4.26 -11.81
N ILE A 223 -12.66 4.02 -12.81
CA ILE A 223 -12.54 2.72 -13.51
C ILE A 223 -11.72 1.72 -12.68
N TRP A 224 -11.30 2.07 -11.45
CA TRP A 224 -10.51 1.17 -10.59
C TRP A 224 -11.09 -0.24 -10.41
N PRO A 225 -12.42 -0.49 -10.27
CA PRO A 225 -12.92 -1.85 -10.08
C PRO A 225 -12.79 -2.72 -11.33
N LEU A 226 -12.63 -2.11 -12.51
CA LEU A 226 -12.49 -2.78 -13.79
C LEU A 226 -11.01 -3.03 -14.15
N VAL A 227 -10.12 -2.10 -13.78
CA VAL A 227 -8.68 -2.22 -14.05
C VAL A 227 -7.95 -3.02 -12.96
N TRP A 228 -8.38 -2.86 -11.71
CA TRP A 228 -7.81 -3.56 -10.58
C TRP A 228 -8.69 -4.78 -10.32
N ASP A 229 -8.40 -5.89 -11.00
CA ASP A 229 -8.90 -7.21 -10.62
C ASP A 229 -7.80 -8.29 -10.60
N GLY A 230 -8.01 -9.31 -9.78
CA GLY A 230 -7.09 -10.45 -9.66
C GLY A 230 -5.64 -10.07 -9.33
N PRO A 231 -4.65 -10.73 -9.95
CA PRO A 231 -3.21 -10.50 -9.71
C PRO A 231 -2.73 -9.07 -10.01
N ALA A 232 -3.46 -8.31 -10.83
CA ALA A 232 -3.08 -6.95 -11.22
C ALA A 232 -3.05 -5.98 -10.02
N LYS A 233 -3.91 -6.19 -9.01
CA LYS A 233 -3.95 -5.37 -7.77
C LYS A 233 -2.60 -5.32 -7.06
N LEU A 234 -1.99 -6.49 -6.88
CA LEU A 234 -0.76 -6.60 -6.10
C LEU A 234 0.42 -6.01 -6.87
N TRP A 235 0.55 -6.37 -8.14
CA TRP A 235 1.66 -5.91 -8.97
C TRP A 235 1.59 -4.40 -9.26
N LEU A 236 0.41 -3.86 -9.57
CA LEU A 236 0.23 -2.44 -9.86
C LEU A 236 0.43 -1.57 -8.61
N ALA A 237 -0.04 -2.02 -7.44
CA ALA A 237 0.22 -1.32 -6.17
C ALA A 237 1.72 -1.26 -5.85
N ILE A 238 2.45 -2.37 -6.09
CA ILE A 238 3.90 -2.41 -5.91
C ILE A 238 4.60 -1.46 -6.89
N ALA A 239 4.22 -1.48 -8.18
CA ALA A 239 4.82 -0.65 -9.22
C ALA A 239 4.62 0.84 -8.93
N VAL A 240 3.38 1.27 -8.66
CA VAL A 240 3.04 2.67 -8.37
C VAL A 240 3.74 3.17 -7.10
N SER A 241 3.75 2.38 -6.03
CA SER A 241 4.41 2.77 -4.78
C SER A 241 5.92 2.89 -4.96
N SER A 242 6.54 1.96 -5.68
CA SER A 242 7.98 1.97 -5.93
C SER A 242 8.38 3.16 -6.81
N PHE A 243 7.63 3.42 -7.89
CA PHE A 243 7.87 4.56 -8.77
C PHE A 243 7.74 5.89 -8.01
N GLY A 244 6.67 6.08 -7.22
CA GLY A 244 6.50 7.28 -6.42
C GLY A 244 7.61 7.47 -5.38
N PHE A 245 8.07 6.40 -4.75
CA PHE A 245 9.17 6.46 -3.78
C PHE A 245 10.49 6.94 -4.43
N ILE A 246 10.76 6.51 -5.67
CA ILE A 246 11.95 6.92 -6.42
C ILE A 246 11.93 8.40 -6.80
N LEU A 247 10.75 9.04 -6.86
CA LEU A 247 10.62 10.49 -7.12
C LEU A 247 10.85 11.38 -5.89
N LEU A 248 10.85 10.80 -4.68
CA LEU A 248 11.04 11.56 -3.43
C LEU A 248 12.32 12.42 -3.39
N PRO A 249 13.50 11.98 -3.87
CA PRO A 249 14.71 12.81 -3.85
C PRO A 249 14.53 14.13 -4.59
N ILE A 250 13.79 14.12 -5.70
CA ILE A 250 13.52 15.32 -6.51
C ILE A 250 12.63 16.28 -5.70
N ALA A 251 11.56 15.77 -5.10
CA ALA A 251 10.65 16.56 -4.28
C ALA A 251 11.39 17.19 -3.08
N TYR A 252 12.11 16.38 -2.28
CA TYR A 252 12.82 16.84 -1.09
C TYR A 252 13.92 17.86 -1.44
N SER A 253 14.67 17.62 -2.52
CA SER A 253 15.69 18.57 -3.00
C SER A 253 15.04 19.87 -3.47
N THR A 254 13.90 19.81 -4.16
CA THR A 254 13.16 21.00 -4.61
C THR A 254 12.68 21.82 -3.41
N PHE A 255 12.09 21.19 -2.39
CA PHE A 255 11.69 21.88 -1.15
C PHE A 255 12.89 22.50 -0.42
N PHE A 256 14.01 21.76 -0.33
CA PHE A 256 15.24 22.27 0.29
C PHE A 256 15.79 23.50 -0.44
N MET A 257 15.77 23.50 -1.78
CA MET A 257 16.19 24.65 -2.58
C MET A 257 15.18 25.80 -2.47
N MET A 258 13.88 25.51 -2.46
CA MET A 258 12.80 26.51 -2.35
C MET A 258 12.87 27.28 -1.02
N MET A 259 13.03 26.57 0.10
CA MET A 259 13.20 27.17 1.44
C MET A 259 14.46 28.04 1.53
N ASN A 260 15.43 27.81 0.64
CA ASN A 260 16.65 28.59 0.54
C ASN A 260 16.63 29.66 -0.57
N ASN A 261 15.52 29.84 -1.28
CA ASN A 261 15.43 30.77 -2.39
C ASN A 261 14.52 31.97 -2.07
N LYS A 262 15.13 33.14 -1.84
CA LYS A 262 14.40 34.39 -1.57
C LYS A 262 13.54 34.83 -2.76
N LYS A 263 13.91 34.45 -3.99
CA LYS A 263 13.14 34.79 -5.19
C LYS A 263 11.78 34.09 -5.23
N ILE A 264 11.65 32.93 -4.57
CA ILE A 264 10.42 32.13 -4.58
C ILE A 264 9.57 32.40 -3.34
N MET A 265 10.17 32.37 -2.14
CA MET A 265 9.42 32.57 -0.89
C MET A 265 9.23 34.04 -0.50
N GLY A 266 9.95 34.98 -1.11
CA GLY A 266 9.89 36.39 -0.72
C GLY A 266 10.25 36.56 0.76
N ASP A 267 9.38 37.23 1.50
CA ASP A 267 9.53 37.55 2.93
C ASP A 267 9.09 36.42 3.86
N GLU A 268 8.37 35.41 3.35
CA GLU A 268 7.97 34.22 4.11
C GLU A 268 9.11 33.20 4.27
N ARG A 269 10.29 33.52 3.74
CA ARG A 269 11.47 32.68 3.82
C ARG A 269 11.89 32.51 5.29
N PRO A 270 12.26 31.29 5.75
CA PRO A 270 12.82 31.09 7.08
C PRO A 270 14.08 31.96 7.29
N GLU A 271 14.11 32.72 8.39
CA GLU A 271 15.25 33.58 8.78
C GLU A 271 15.91 33.13 10.08
N GLY A 272 17.14 33.61 10.30
CA GLY A 272 17.92 33.39 11.53
C GLY A 272 18.10 31.91 11.91
N GLY A 273 17.91 31.59 13.19
CA GLY A 273 18.05 30.24 13.72
C GLY A 273 17.05 29.22 13.15
N ARG A 274 15.83 29.66 12.79
CA ARG A 274 14.82 28.78 12.17
C ARG A 274 15.29 28.29 10.79
N ARG A 275 16.00 29.13 10.04
CA ARG A 275 16.60 28.74 8.75
C ARG A 275 17.64 27.64 8.91
N VAL A 276 18.49 27.75 9.93
CA VAL A 276 19.50 26.73 10.23
C VAL A 276 18.81 25.42 10.61
N LEU A 277 17.81 25.47 11.50
CA LEU A 277 17.05 24.29 11.89
C LEU A 277 16.40 23.60 10.68
N TRP A 278 15.65 24.34 9.86
CA TRP A 278 15.00 23.77 8.67
C TRP A 278 16.00 23.22 7.66
N ASN A 279 17.13 23.88 7.45
CA ASN A 279 18.16 23.39 6.55
C ASN A 279 18.83 22.11 7.06
N VAL A 280 19.07 22.00 8.37
CA VAL A 280 19.60 20.76 8.96
C VAL A 280 18.58 19.63 8.83
N LEU A 281 17.32 19.86 9.21
CA LEU A 281 16.25 18.85 9.13
C LEU A 281 16.02 18.38 7.68
N MET A 282 15.95 19.32 6.74
CA MET A 282 15.79 19.00 5.32
C MET A 282 17.04 18.33 4.73
N GLY A 283 18.23 18.77 5.12
CA GLY A 283 19.49 18.15 4.68
C GLY A 283 19.58 16.68 5.12
N VAL A 284 19.26 16.39 6.38
CA VAL A 284 19.15 15.01 6.89
C VAL A 284 18.10 14.23 6.10
N SER A 285 16.92 14.82 5.86
CA SER A 285 15.85 14.18 5.10
C SER A 285 16.26 13.82 3.67
N CYS A 286 16.97 14.72 2.97
CA CYS A 286 17.51 14.45 1.63
C CYS A 286 18.47 13.26 1.64
N ILE A 287 19.38 13.17 2.61
CA ILE A 287 20.32 12.06 2.73
C ILE A 287 19.57 10.74 2.98
N VAL A 288 18.63 10.74 3.92
CA VAL A 288 17.82 9.54 4.26
C VAL A 288 17.03 9.06 3.04
N VAL A 289 16.38 9.97 2.32
CA VAL A 289 15.58 9.65 1.13
C VAL A 289 16.47 9.09 0.02
N ILE A 290 17.67 9.65 -0.21
CA ILE A 290 18.62 9.12 -1.20
C ILE A 290 19.02 7.69 -0.85
N VAL A 291 19.44 7.44 0.39
CA VAL A 291 19.83 6.10 0.84
C VAL A 291 18.68 5.11 0.71
N ALA A 292 17.46 5.50 1.11
CA ALA A 292 16.27 4.66 1.02
C ALA A 292 15.90 4.32 -0.43
N VAL A 293 16.03 5.28 -1.35
CA VAL A 293 15.78 5.05 -2.78
C VAL A 293 16.83 4.12 -3.38
N ILE A 294 18.11 4.28 -3.04
CA ILE A 294 19.17 3.35 -3.46
C ILE A 294 18.85 1.92 -3.00
N ALA A 295 18.51 1.75 -1.72
CA ALA A 295 18.13 0.44 -1.18
C ALA A 295 16.90 -0.15 -1.89
N THR A 296 15.90 0.68 -2.19
CA THR A 296 14.68 0.25 -2.92
C THR A 296 15.00 -0.20 -4.34
N ILE A 297 15.87 0.52 -5.05
CA ILE A 297 16.30 0.16 -6.41
C ILE A 297 17.05 -1.18 -6.37
N MET A 298 17.99 -1.36 -5.43
CA MET A 298 18.74 -2.62 -5.29
C MET A 298 17.82 -3.81 -5.00
N GLN A 299 16.79 -3.63 -4.16
CA GLN A 299 15.79 -4.67 -3.89
C GLN A 299 14.94 -5.01 -5.13
N LYS A 300 14.63 -4.01 -5.95
CA LYS A 300 13.77 -4.20 -7.13
C LYS A 300 14.51 -4.79 -8.32
N VAL A 301 15.80 -4.50 -8.49
CA VAL A 301 16.65 -5.08 -9.55
C VAL A 301 16.75 -6.61 -9.41
N GLY A 302 16.60 -7.16 -8.20
CA GLY A 302 16.58 -8.62 -7.97
C GLY A 302 15.29 -9.34 -8.37
N ASP A 303 14.21 -8.63 -8.71
CA ASP A 303 12.92 -9.21 -9.14
C ASP A 303 12.76 -9.03 -10.65
N GLU A 304 12.88 -10.12 -11.42
CA GLU A 304 13.02 -10.09 -12.89
C GLU A 304 11.84 -9.39 -13.60
N LYS A 305 10.61 -9.60 -13.12
CA LYS A 305 9.39 -9.03 -13.75
C LYS A 305 9.07 -7.64 -13.25
N THR A 306 9.16 -7.41 -11.95
CA THR A 306 8.79 -6.11 -11.34
C THR A 306 9.92 -5.08 -11.50
N GLY A 307 11.17 -5.51 -11.40
CA GLY A 307 12.36 -4.66 -11.49
C GLY A 307 12.51 -4.01 -12.85
N SER A 308 12.37 -4.79 -13.92
CA SER A 308 12.51 -4.31 -15.30
C SER A 308 11.54 -3.17 -15.62
N LEU A 309 10.27 -3.30 -15.21
CA LEU A 309 9.26 -2.28 -15.48
C LEU A 309 9.48 -1.00 -14.67
N VAL A 310 9.71 -1.11 -13.36
CA VAL A 310 9.92 0.07 -12.50
C VAL A 310 11.18 0.82 -12.93
N LEU A 311 12.28 0.10 -13.20
CA LEU A 311 13.52 0.71 -13.67
C LEU A 311 13.34 1.34 -15.06
N GLY A 312 12.61 0.68 -15.96
CA GLY A 312 12.25 1.23 -17.27
C GLY A 312 11.48 2.55 -17.15
N MET A 313 10.44 2.61 -16.30
CA MET A 313 9.68 3.84 -16.06
C MET A 313 10.56 4.97 -15.52
N VAL A 314 11.47 4.65 -14.59
CA VAL A 314 12.41 5.63 -14.02
C VAL A 314 13.38 6.15 -15.07
N VAL A 315 13.98 5.26 -15.87
CA VAL A 315 14.91 5.66 -16.95
C VAL A 315 14.22 6.55 -17.97
N ILE A 316 13.02 6.17 -18.41
CA ILE A 316 12.21 6.99 -19.34
C ILE A 316 11.90 8.35 -18.73
N TYR A 317 11.51 8.38 -17.46
CA TYR A 317 11.23 9.64 -16.75
C TYR A 317 12.47 10.53 -16.64
N VAL A 318 13.62 9.98 -16.26
CA VAL A 318 14.89 10.73 -16.17
C VAL A 318 15.29 11.30 -17.53
N ILE A 319 15.16 10.52 -18.60
CA ILE A 319 15.40 10.98 -19.98
C ILE A 319 14.44 12.14 -20.32
N ALA A 320 13.15 12.00 -20.03
CA ALA A 320 12.16 13.05 -20.29
C ALA A 320 12.47 14.34 -19.51
N VAL A 321 12.92 14.23 -18.25
CA VAL A 321 13.34 15.36 -17.43
C VAL A 321 14.57 16.05 -18.03
N ILE A 322 15.59 15.28 -18.43
CA ILE A 322 16.80 15.82 -19.06
C ILE A 322 16.44 16.56 -20.35
N ILE A 323 15.62 15.95 -21.22
CA ILE A 323 15.14 16.60 -22.45
C ILE A 323 14.36 17.88 -22.11
N GLY A 324 13.50 17.85 -21.10
CA GLY A 324 12.77 19.01 -20.61
C GLY A 324 13.69 20.15 -20.19
N PHE A 325 14.74 19.87 -19.42
CA PHE A 325 15.73 20.88 -19.01
C PHE A 325 16.56 21.42 -20.18
N LEU A 326 16.90 20.56 -21.15
CA LEU A 326 17.66 20.98 -22.34
C LEU A 326 16.82 21.84 -23.30
N THR A 327 15.50 21.65 -23.32
CA THR A 327 14.59 22.33 -24.26
C THR A 327 13.92 23.59 -23.69
N LYS A 328 13.74 23.71 -22.37
CA LYS A 328 13.06 24.88 -21.74
C LYS A 328 14.08 26.00 -21.43
N LYS A 329 13.92 27.17 -22.08
CA LYS A 329 14.58 28.41 -21.65
C LYS A 329 13.94 28.89 -20.32
N PRO A 330 14.72 29.46 -19.36
CA PRO A 330 14.19 29.86 -18.07
C PRO A 330 13.06 30.89 -18.25
N ALA A 331 11.89 30.60 -17.67
CA ALA A 331 10.76 31.51 -17.71
C ALA A 331 11.09 32.78 -16.92
N PRO A 332 10.82 33.99 -17.46
CA PRO A 332 10.89 35.21 -16.68
C PRO A 332 9.79 35.15 -15.61
N ILE A 333 10.20 35.17 -14.35
CA ILE A 333 9.28 35.25 -13.22
C ILE A 333 8.70 36.66 -13.23
N ALA A 334 7.39 36.78 -13.52
CA ALA A 334 6.68 38.04 -13.40
C ALA A 334 6.64 38.43 -11.92
N VAL A 335 7.35 39.50 -11.57
CA VAL A 335 7.22 40.15 -10.27
C VAL A 335 6.04 41.10 -10.41
N GLU A 336 4.83 40.65 -10.04
CA GLU A 336 3.74 41.60 -9.80
C GLU A 336 4.12 42.44 -8.59
N THR A 337 4.63 43.64 -8.86
CA THR A 337 4.73 44.69 -7.87
C THR A 337 3.38 45.38 -7.84
N THR A 338 2.40 44.80 -7.17
CA THR A 338 1.14 45.49 -6.90
C THR A 338 1.43 46.53 -5.81
N THR A 339 1.79 47.74 -6.22
CA THR A 339 1.72 48.90 -5.34
C THR A 339 0.25 49.09 -4.98
N VAL A 340 -0.13 48.69 -3.76
CA VAL A 340 -1.43 49.05 -3.18
C VAL A 340 -1.42 50.56 -3.02
N SER A 341 -2.10 51.28 -3.92
CA SER A 341 -2.45 52.68 -3.68
C SER A 341 -3.58 52.70 -2.65
N GLU A 342 -3.32 53.28 -1.48
CA GLU A 342 -4.34 53.66 -0.50
C GLU A 342 -5.39 54.56 -1.16
N SER A 343 -6.57 54.02 -1.47
CA SER A 343 -7.78 54.83 -1.68
C SER A 343 -9.07 54.02 -1.53
N GLU A 344 -9.22 53.25 -0.45
CA GLU A 344 -10.54 52.75 -0.02
C GLU A 344 -10.62 52.83 1.51
N THR A 345 -10.78 54.04 2.02
CA THR A 345 -11.24 54.29 3.39
C THR A 345 -12.51 55.13 3.34
N GLU A 346 -13.55 54.70 2.61
CA GLU A 346 -14.83 55.40 2.67
C GLU A 346 -16.05 54.61 2.20
N VAL A 347 -16.25 53.36 2.64
CA VAL A 347 -17.60 52.76 2.67
C VAL A 347 -17.67 51.84 3.90
N TYR A 348 -18.77 51.93 4.67
CA TYR A 348 -19.02 51.37 6.01
C TYR A 348 -18.74 52.32 7.19
N LYS A 349 -19.55 53.38 7.25
CA LYS A 349 -20.16 53.84 8.50
C LYS A 349 -21.52 53.17 8.65
#